data_AF-A0A3P6S505-F1
#
_entry.id   AF-A0A3P6S505-F1
#
_cell.length_a   1.000
_cell.length_b   1.000
_cell.length_c   1.000
_cell.angle_alpha   90.00
_cell.angle_beta   90.00
_cell.angle_gamma   90.00
#
_symmetry.space_group_name_H-M   'P 1'
#
loop_
_entity.id
_entity.type
_entity.pdbx_description
1 polymer ?
#
loop_
_entity_poly.entity_id
_entity_poly.type
_entity_poly.pdbx_seq_one_letter_code
_entity_poly.pdbx_strand_id
1 'polypeptide(L)'
;ACELEDVEACWLLSTWYIGRNAKFVTSSTTKIKKHNPYLGELPRNIDLAIKYGVRACDLGCFQSCGNVSRLYSLGDGIERDPDNAKLYLNKAKEAYKRAKSGDKVDFTG
;
A
#
# COMPACT_ATOMS: atom_id res chain seq x y z
N ALA A 1 -6.63 -12.44 -6.39
CA ALA A 1 -5.35 -11.84 -5.92
C ALA A 1 -5.55 -11.21 -4.54
N CYS A 2 -6.10 -9.99 -4.44
CA CYS A 2 -6.42 -9.40 -3.12
C CYS A 2 -7.67 -10.01 -2.44
N GLU A 3 -8.50 -10.74 -3.20
CA GLU A 3 -9.64 -11.52 -2.66
C GLU A 3 -9.20 -12.80 -1.93
N LEU A 4 -7.94 -13.21 -2.08
CA LEU A 4 -7.36 -14.36 -1.38
C LEU A 4 -6.71 -13.95 -0.04
N GLU A 5 -6.98 -12.73 0.44
CA GLU A 5 -6.38 -12.15 1.66
C GLU A 5 -4.84 -12.12 1.68
N ASP A 6 -4.23 -12.24 0.50
CA ASP A 6 -2.80 -12.06 0.32
C ASP A 6 -2.44 -10.57 0.46
N VAL A 7 -1.72 -10.29 1.54
CA VAL A 7 -1.27 -8.96 1.94
C VAL A 7 -0.41 -8.30 0.87
N GLU A 8 0.50 -9.07 0.28
CA GLU A 8 1.47 -8.59 -0.70
C GLU A 8 0.77 -8.32 -2.04
N ALA A 9 -0.14 -9.21 -2.44
CA ALA A 9 -0.94 -9.03 -3.64
C ALA A 9 -1.83 -7.78 -3.56
N CYS A 10 -2.47 -7.53 -2.41
CA CYS A 10 -3.25 -6.31 -2.18
C CYS A 10 -2.37 -5.04 -2.23
N TRP A 11 -1.19 -5.08 -1.61
CA TRP A 11 -0.25 -3.96 -1.61
C TRP A 11 0.31 -3.64 -3.01
N LEU A 12 0.70 -4.67 -3.76
CA LEU A 12 1.17 -4.55 -5.14
C LEU A 12 0.08 -3.95 -6.02
N LEU A 13 -1.14 -4.48 -5.93
CA LEU A 13 -2.28 -4.00 -6.72
C LEU A 13 -2.60 -2.53 -6.41
N SER A 14 -2.61 -2.16 -5.12
CA SER A 14 -2.73 -0.77 -4.70
C SER A 14 -1.68 0.11 -5.38
N THR A 15 -0.41 -0.27 -5.32
CA THR A 15 0.71 0.49 -5.90
C THR A 15 0.60 0.64 -7.43
N TRP A 16 0.12 -0.39 -8.12
CA TRP A 16 -0.11 -0.34 -9.56
C TRP A 16 -1.17 0.67 -9.97
N TYR A 17 -2.28 0.73 -9.24
CA TYR A 17 -3.36 1.66 -9.51
C TYR A 17 -2.97 3.13 -9.29
N ILE A 18 -1.94 3.40 -8.47
CA ILE A 18 -1.46 4.76 -8.27
C ILE A 18 -0.62 5.27 -9.46
N GLY A 19 -0.02 4.34 -10.21
CA GLY A 19 0.75 4.62 -11.42
C GLY A 19 2.24 4.89 -11.19
N ARG A 20 3.02 4.85 -12.29
CA ARG A 20 4.50 4.87 -12.30
C ARG A 20 5.15 6.12 -11.70
N ASN A 21 4.40 7.21 -11.51
CA ASN A 21 4.96 8.51 -11.13
C ASN A 21 4.93 8.77 -9.63
N ALA A 22 4.32 7.89 -8.84
CA ALA A 22 4.11 8.16 -7.43
C ALA A 22 5.21 7.52 -6.56
N LYS A 23 6.04 8.39 -5.97
CA LYS A 23 7.15 8.00 -5.09
C LYS A 23 6.64 7.61 -3.69
N PHE A 24 6.17 6.38 -3.53
CA PHE A 24 5.79 5.83 -2.22
C PHE A 24 6.98 5.24 -1.45
N VAL A 25 6.77 5.01 -0.15
CA VAL A 25 7.78 4.39 0.72
C VAL A 25 7.93 2.92 0.31
N THR A 26 8.77 2.66 -0.69
CA THR A 26 9.30 1.33 -0.96
C THR A 26 10.54 1.17 -0.09
N SER A 27 10.48 0.27 0.90
CA SER A 27 11.68 -0.14 1.62
C SER A 27 12.68 -0.69 0.60
N SER A 28 13.87 -0.10 0.54
CA SER A 28 14.77 -0.09 -0.61
C SER A 28 15.56 -1.38 -0.86
N THR A 29 14.94 -2.57 -0.85
CA THR A 29 15.66 -3.84 -1.09
C THR A 29 14.85 -4.95 -1.77
N THR A 30 14.08 -4.63 -2.81
CA THR A 30 13.74 -5.66 -3.80
C THR A 30 13.95 -5.06 -5.17
N LYS A 31 14.89 -5.64 -5.93
CA LYS A 31 15.17 -5.29 -7.32
C LYS A 31 13.84 -5.03 -8.01
N ILE A 32 13.61 -3.80 -8.47
CA ILE A 32 12.51 -3.49 -9.39
C ILE A 32 12.71 -4.47 -10.54
N LYS A 33 11.92 -5.56 -10.58
CA LYS A 33 11.92 -6.45 -11.73
C LYS A 33 11.51 -5.54 -12.88
N LYS A 34 12.45 -5.28 -13.81
CA LYS A 34 12.18 -4.48 -15.01
C LYS A 34 10.86 -4.98 -15.59
N HIS A 35 9.90 -4.07 -15.70
CA HIS A 35 8.57 -4.39 -16.19
C HIS A 35 8.72 -5.12 -17.52
N ASN A 36 8.10 -6.31 -17.64
CA ASN A 36 7.98 -6.96 -18.92
C ASN A 36 7.11 -6.04 -19.81
N PRO A 37 7.56 -5.61 -21.00
CA PRO A 37 6.79 -4.73 -21.88
C PRO A 37 5.43 -5.30 -22.30
N TYR A 38 5.18 -6.60 -22.10
CA TYR A 38 3.88 -7.24 -22.33
C TYR A 38 2.89 -7.13 -21.15
N LEU A 39 3.32 -6.53 -20.03
CA LEU A 39 2.46 -6.36 -18.86
C LEU A 39 1.57 -5.12 -19.09
N GLY A 40 0.30 -5.37 -19.42
CA GLY A 40 -0.68 -4.33 -19.74
C GLY A 40 -0.74 -3.23 -18.68
N GLU A 41 -0.95 -2.00 -19.12
CA GLU A 41 -1.06 -0.85 -18.24
C GLU A 41 -2.47 -0.81 -17.63
N LEU A 42 -2.57 -0.83 -16.31
CA LEU A 42 -3.85 -0.52 -15.66
C LEU A 42 -4.09 0.99 -15.69
N PRO A 43 -5.34 1.43 -15.92
CA PRO A 43 -5.69 2.84 -15.80
C PRO A 43 -5.43 3.30 -14.36
N ARG A 44 -4.76 4.45 -14.22
CA ARG A 44 -4.53 5.08 -12.92
C ARG A 44 -5.88 5.37 -12.26
N ASN A 45 -6.11 4.79 -11.09
CA ASN A 45 -7.33 4.95 -10.32
C ASN A 45 -7.02 4.97 -8.83
N ILE A 46 -7.13 6.16 -8.23
CA ILE A 46 -6.68 6.39 -6.86
C ILE A 46 -7.68 5.83 -5.85
N ASP A 47 -8.98 5.87 -6.16
CA ASP A 47 -10.02 5.26 -5.33
C ASP A 47 -9.79 3.76 -5.16
N LEU A 48 -9.48 3.06 -6.26
CA LEU A 48 -9.13 1.64 -6.22
C LEU A 48 -7.82 1.41 -5.47
N ALA A 49 -6.80 2.26 -5.69
CA ALA A 49 -5.55 2.17 -4.95
C ALA A 49 -5.75 2.25 -3.43
N ILE A 50 -6.59 3.18 -2.97
CA ILE A 50 -6.94 3.33 -1.56
C ILE A 50 -7.71 2.11 -1.08
N LYS A 51 -8.71 1.64 -1.83
CA LYS A 51 -9.50 0.46 -1.46
C LYS A 51 -8.62 -0.76 -1.20
N TYR A 52 -7.68 -1.06 -2.11
CA TYR A 52 -6.76 -2.18 -1.95
C TYR A 52 -5.69 -1.92 -0.87
N GLY A 53 -5.23 -0.68 -0.73
CA GLY A 53 -4.25 -0.29 0.30
C GLY A 53 -4.83 -0.36 1.71
N VAL A 54 -6.11 -0.01 1.89
CA VAL A 54 -6.83 -0.14 3.16
C VAL A 54 -6.97 -1.62 3.51
N ARG A 55 -7.35 -2.47 2.55
CA ARG A 55 -7.43 -3.91 2.77
C ARG A 55 -6.09 -4.51 3.21
N ALA A 56 -5.00 -4.14 2.53
CA ALA A 56 -3.66 -4.58 2.92
C ALA A 56 -3.24 -4.02 4.31
N CYS A 57 -3.67 -2.82 4.65
CA CYS A 57 -3.45 -2.23 5.97
C CYS A 57 -4.18 -3.02 7.08
N ASP A 58 -5.44 -3.40 6.83
CA ASP A 58 -6.22 -4.22 7.77
C ASP A 58 -5.63 -5.62 7.96
N LEU A 59 -4.93 -6.15 6.94
CA LEU A 59 -4.17 -7.40 7.01
C LEU A 59 -2.81 -7.27 7.74
N GLY A 60 -2.46 -6.08 8.23
CA GLY A 60 -1.22 -5.85 9.01
C GLY A 60 -0.03 -5.32 8.21
N CYS A 61 -0.21 -4.96 6.94
CA CYS A 61 0.83 -4.31 6.15
C CYS A 61 1.00 -2.84 6.55
N PHE A 62 1.97 -2.56 7.41
CA PHE A 62 2.29 -1.18 7.80
C PHE A 62 2.66 -0.28 6.60
N GLN A 63 3.29 -0.86 5.56
CA GLN A 63 3.66 -0.13 4.34
C GLN A 63 2.43 0.36 3.57
N SER A 64 1.38 -0.48 3.49
CA SER A 64 0.12 -0.10 2.85
C SER A 64 -0.60 1.00 3.63
N CYS A 65 -0.67 0.89 4.96
CA CYS A 65 -1.24 1.94 5.81
C CYS A 65 -0.55 3.30 5.59
N GLY A 66 0.78 3.30 5.48
CA GLY A 66 1.56 4.50 5.19
C GLY A 66 1.27 5.10 3.82
N ASN A 67 1.08 4.25 2.80
CA ASN A 67 0.73 4.70 1.45
C ASN A 67 -0.68 5.30 1.40
N VAL A 68 -1.67 4.68 2.04
CA VAL A 68 -3.05 5.20 2.14
C VAL A 68 -3.07 6.55 2.85
N SER A 69 -2.38 6.67 3.99
CA SER A 69 -2.25 7.94 4.70
C SER A 69 -1.70 9.06 3.79
N ARG A 70 -0.70 8.73 2.97
CA ARG A 70 -0.12 9.68 2.03
C ARG A 70 -1.06 10.03 0.89
N LEU A 71 -1.86 9.09 0.38
CA LEU A 71 -2.87 9.37 -0.65
C LEU A 71 -3.91 10.38 -0.16
N TYR A 72 -4.46 10.19 1.04
CA TYR A 72 -5.38 11.15 1.66
C TYR A 72 -4.73 12.52 1.95
N SER A 73 -3.45 12.53 2.32
CA SER A 73 -2.70 13.77 2.58
C SER A 73 -2.40 14.56 1.31
N LEU A 74 -2.06 13.88 0.22
CA LEU A 74 -1.77 14.50 -1.07
C LEU A 74 -3.04 14.95 -1.78
N GLY A 75 -4.15 14.22 -1.64
CA GLY A 75 -5.37 14.49 -2.41
C GLY A 75 -5.16 14.34 -3.92
N ASP A 76 -4.22 13.48 -4.33
CA ASP A 76 -3.88 13.30 -5.74
C ASP A 76 -4.92 12.38 -6.38
N GLY A 77 -5.97 12.96 -6.99
CA GLY A 77 -7.07 12.23 -7.63
C GLY A 77 -8.25 11.87 -6.71
N ILE A 78 -8.22 12.28 -5.44
CA ILE A 78 -9.33 12.18 -4.48
C ILE A 78 -9.43 13.46 -3.65
N GLU A 79 -10.54 13.64 -2.93
CA GLU A 79 -10.68 14.74 -1.98
C GLU A 79 -9.67 14.60 -0.84
N ARG A 80 -8.96 15.69 -0.55
CA ARG A 80 -7.93 15.70 0.49
C ARG A 80 -8.60 15.65 1.85
N ASP A 81 -8.29 14.60 2.61
CA ASP A 81 -8.79 14.44 3.97
C ASP A 81 -7.61 14.26 4.96
N PRO A 82 -7.21 15.34 5.66
CA PRO A 82 -6.11 15.28 6.60
C PRO A 82 -6.45 14.48 7.88
N ASP A 83 -7.73 14.32 8.23
CA ASP A 83 -8.16 13.59 9.42
C ASP A 83 -8.04 12.08 9.18
N ASN A 84 -8.54 11.62 8.03
CA ASN A 84 -8.31 10.25 7.57
C ASN A 84 -6.82 9.96 7.37
N ALA A 85 -6.05 10.90 6.80
CA ALA A 85 -4.61 10.73 6.67
C ALA A 85 -3.92 10.45 8.02
N LYS A 86 -4.27 11.18 9.09
CA LYS A 86 -3.72 10.97 10.43
C LYS A 86 -4.18 9.65 11.04
N LEU A 87 -5.44 9.26 10.84
CA LEU A 87 -5.98 7.99 11.32
C LEU A 87 -5.17 6.80 10.77
N TYR A 88 -4.99 6.73 9.45
CA TYR A 88 -4.23 5.67 8.81
C TYR A 88 -2.73 5.74 9.14
N LEU A 89 -2.17 6.94 9.37
CA LEU A 89 -0.79 7.10 9.81
C LEU A 89 -0.56 6.50 11.20
N ASN A 90 -1.50 6.72 12.12
CA ASN A 90 -1.42 6.16 13.46
C ASN A 90 -1.55 4.64 13.43
N LYS A 91 -2.49 4.09 12.65
CA LYS A 91 -2.58 2.65 12.39
C LYS A 91 -1.28 2.08 11.82
N ALA A 92 -0.65 2.77 10.85
CA ALA A 92 0.64 2.36 10.29
C ALA A 92 1.74 2.27 11.36
N LYS A 93 1.79 3.24 12.29
CA LYS A 93 2.75 3.25 13.39
C LYS A 93 2.51 2.11 14.37
N GLU A 94 1.26 1.80 14.68
CA GLU A 94 0.90 0.68 15.55
C GLU A 94 1.27 -0.66 14.91
N ALA A 95 0.89 -0.86 13.64
CA ALA A 95 1.27 -2.03 12.87
C ALA A 95 2.80 -2.16 12.74
N TYR A 96 3.51 -1.05 12.54
CA TYR A 96 4.98 -1.04 12.48
C TYR A 96 5.61 -1.42 13.83
N LYS A 97 5.08 -0.91 14.95
CA LYS A 97 5.54 -1.30 16.29
C LYS A 97 5.31 -2.80 16.53
N ARG A 98 4.15 -3.33 16.11
CA ARG A 98 3.82 -4.76 16.19
C ARG A 98 4.75 -5.62 15.33
N ALA A 99 5.05 -5.18 14.11
CA ALA A 99 6.02 -5.84 13.24
C ALA A 99 7.45 -5.80 13.83
N LYS A 100 7.82 -4.70 14.49
CA LYS A 100 9.13 -4.52 15.13
C LYS A 100 9.27 -5.32 16.43
N SER A 101 8.17 -5.61 17.14
CA SER A 101 8.19 -6.38 18.39
C SER A 101 8.42 -7.89 18.21
N GLY A 102 8.68 -8.36 16.99
CA GLY A 102 9.27 -9.68 16.77
C GLY A 102 8.27 -10.81 16.51
N ASP A 103 6.98 -10.52 16.35
CA ASP A 103 6.12 -11.40 15.55
C ASP A 103 6.61 -11.26 14.11
N LYS A 104 7.60 -12.09 13.74
CA LYS A 104 7.82 -12.44 12.35
C LYS A 104 6.49 -13.03 11.90
N VAL A 105 5.65 -12.20 11.28
CA VAL A 105 4.59 -12.72 10.42
C VAL A 105 5.37 -13.49 9.37
N ASP A 106 5.42 -14.80 9.54
CA ASP A 106 6.15 -15.68 8.66
C ASP A 106 5.37 -15.69 7.35
N PHE A 107 5.89 -15.00 6.34
CA PHE A 107 5.31 -14.92 5.00
C PHE A 107 5.72 -16.13 4.14
N THR A 108 6.35 -17.15 4.73
CA THR A 108 6.52 -18.47 4.09
C THR A 108 5.50 -19.42 4.69
N GLY A 109 4.46 -19.73 3.90
CA GLY A 109 3.64 -20.91 4.14
C GLY A 109 4.46 -22.20 4.09
#